data_AF-A0A3A9EVZ9-F1
#
_entry.id   AF-A0A3A9EVZ9-F1
#
_cell.length_a   1.000
_cell.length_b   1.000
_cell.length_c   1.000
_cell.angle_alpha   90.00
_cell.angle_beta   90.00
_cell.angle_gamma   90.00
#
_symmetry.space_group_name_H-M   'P 1'
#
loop_
_entity.id
_entity.type
_entity.pdbx_description
1 polymer ?
#
loop_
_entity_poly.entity_id
_entity_poly.type
_entity_poly.pdbx_seq_one_letter_code
_entity_poly.pdbx_strand_id
1 'polypeptide(L)'
;MFLVRRRHEIKRCFIVKRILTVLAAALLVSLLAVSASAATAENAEAIAEAREGQEEMRRDYLNAGWKDISSRLQAEAHAAEIDPDTWELAHRDLEAAAEEEKEAILAARNEIIYSYSWSIDEVTSYVLDPEKQEFGFVPSFSELFPEDWDVPCQPISEKDRKALEEQMAASMVAMSEEFVAQINDIFSF
;
A
#
# COMPACT_ATOMS: atom_id res chain seq x y z
N MET A 1 56.04 -31.02 -19.77
CA MET A 1 55.67 -29.62 -19.41
C MET A 1 54.22 -29.29 -19.84
N PHE A 2 53.22 -30.13 -19.53
CA PHE A 2 51.81 -29.90 -19.91
C PHE A 2 50.82 -29.95 -18.72
N LEU A 3 51.22 -30.55 -17.59
CA LEU A 3 50.34 -30.72 -16.42
C LEU A 3 50.28 -29.48 -15.51
N VAL A 4 51.32 -28.64 -15.48
CA VAL A 4 51.37 -27.43 -14.65
C VAL A 4 50.46 -26.31 -15.21
N ARG A 5 50.37 -26.21 -16.54
CA ARG A 5 49.58 -25.17 -17.23
C ARG A 5 48.07 -25.40 -17.05
N ARG A 6 47.60 -26.67 -17.09
CA ARG A 6 46.18 -27.02 -16.85
C ARG A 6 45.72 -26.73 -15.42
N ARG A 7 46.56 -26.93 -14.39
CA ARG A 7 46.19 -26.62 -12.99
C ARG A 7 46.00 -25.12 -12.74
N HIS A 8 46.71 -24.26 -13.48
CA HIS A 8 46.64 -22.81 -13.29
C HIS A 8 45.41 -22.19 -13.95
N GLU A 9 44.93 -22.75 -15.08
CA GLU A 9 43.71 -22.30 -15.76
C GLU A 9 42.44 -22.78 -15.06
N ILE A 10 42.43 -24.01 -14.52
CA ILE A 10 41.29 -24.54 -13.75
C ILE A 10 41.09 -23.72 -12.45
N LYS A 11 42.17 -23.36 -11.75
CA LYS A 11 42.10 -22.50 -10.55
C LYS A 11 41.59 -21.09 -10.88
N ARG A 12 42.04 -20.50 -11.99
CA ARG A 12 41.58 -19.17 -12.43
C ARG A 12 40.10 -19.18 -12.84
N CYS A 13 39.64 -20.21 -13.54
CA CYS A 13 38.24 -20.37 -13.91
C CYS A 13 37.35 -20.55 -12.66
N PHE A 14 37.82 -21.32 -11.68
CA PHE A 14 37.12 -21.51 -10.41
C PHE A 14 37.05 -20.22 -9.56
N ILE A 15 38.13 -19.43 -9.54
CA ILE A 15 38.19 -18.14 -8.84
C ILE A 15 37.29 -17.11 -9.52
N VAL A 16 37.33 -17.00 -10.85
CA VAL A 16 36.48 -16.07 -11.62
C VAL A 16 35.00 -16.43 -11.51
N LYS A 17 34.65 -17.72 -11.55
CA LYS A 17 33.26 -18.17 -11.34
C LYS A 17 32.76 -17.85 -9.93
N ARG A 18 33.61 -18.00 -8.90
CA ARG A 18 33.25 -17.63 -7.51
C ARG A 18 33.08 -16.12 -7.32
N ILE A 19 33.92 -15.31 -7.96
CA ILE A 19 33.81 -13.84 -7.91
C ILE A 19 32.53 -13.37 -8.61
N LEU A 20 32.21 -13.91 -9.80
CA LEU A 20 30.97 -13.61 -10.52
C LEU A 20 29.72 -14.00 -9.73
N THR A 21 29.72 -15.17 -9.06
CA THR A 21 28.58 -15.58 -8.22
C THR A 21 28.41 -14.69 -7.00
N VAL A 22 29.50 -14.21 -6.38
CA VAL A 22 29.43 -13.31 -5.23
C VAL A 22 28.96 -11.92 -5.65
N LEU A 23 29.41 -11.41 -6.80
CA LEU A 23 28.94 -10.14 -7.34
C LEU A 23 27.47 -10.18 -7.74
N ALA A 24 27.01 -11.27 -8.38
CA ALA A 24 25.60 -11.46 -8.71
C ALA A 24 24.72 -11.57 -7.45
N ALA A 25 25.19 -12.29 -6.42
CA ALA A 25 24.50 -12.37 -5.13
C ALA A 25 24.46 -11.00 -4.41
N ALA A 26 25.55 -10.23 -4.43
CA ALA A 26 25.59 -8.89 -3.86
C ALA A 26 24.68 -7.90 -4.61
N LEU A 27 24.60 -8.00 -5.94
CA LEU A 27 23.65 -7.24 -6.77
C LEU A 27 22.20 -7.62 -6.45
N LEU A 28 21.88 -8.91 -6.34
CA LEU A 28 20.55 -9.38 -5.96
C LEU A 28 20.16 -8.95 -4.54
N VAL A 29 21.08 -9.02 -3.58
CA VAL A 29 20.85 -8.53 -2.21
C VAL A 29 20.67 -7.01 -2.18
N SER A 30 21.41 -6.27 -3.02
CA SER A 30 21.24 -4.82 -3.15
C SER A 30 19.90 -4.47 -3.83
N LEU A 31 19.48 -5.22 -4.85
CA LEU A 31 18.18 -5.08 -5.50
C LEU A 31 17.03 -5.37 -4.52
N LEU A 32 17.13 -6.42 -3.70
CA LEU A 32 16.12 -6.74 -2.69
C LEU A 32 16.04 -5.68 -1.57
N ALA A 33 17.18 -5.13 -1.14
CA ALA A 33 17.20 -4.06 -0.14
C ALA A 33 16.60 -2.74 -0.67
N VAL A 34 16.81 -2.43 -1.96
CA VAL A 34 16.20 -1.26 -2.62
C VAL A 34 14.69 -1.43 -2.76
N SER A 35 14.19 -2.63 -3.10
CA SER A 35 12.74 -2.87 -3.21
C SER A 35 11.98 -2.77 -1.89
N ALA A 36 12.55 -3.24 -0.77
CA ALA A 36 11.92 -3.11 0.54
C ALA A 36 11.90 -1.67 1.08
N SER A 37 12.93 -0.88 0.77
CA SER A 37 12.98 0.56 1.11
C SER A 37 12.12 1.43 0.20
N ALA A 38 11.86 1.00 -1.04
CA ALA A 38 11.00 1.72 -1.98
C ALA A 38 9.52 1.57 -1.60
N ALA A 39 9.06 0.37 -1.22
CA ALA A 39 7.67 0.13 -0.82
C ALA A 39 7.23 0.91 0.44
N THR A 40 8.17 1.29 1.32
CA THR A 40 7.89 2.12 2.50
C THR A 40 8.04 3.62 2.23
N ALA A 41 8.85 4.01 1.23
CA ALA A 41 9.01 5.39 0.81
C ALA A 41 7.90 5.86 -0.15
N GLU A 42 7.41 4.98 -1.03
CA GLU A 42 6.31 5.27 -1.97
C GLU A 42 5.01 5.65 -1.23
N ASN A 43 4.68 4.95 -0.15
CA ASN A 43 3.48 5.27 0.63
C ASN A 43 3.63 6.59 1.41
N ALA A 44 4.84 6.91 1.90
CA ALA A 44 5.05 8.17 2.63
C ALA A 44 4.87 9.41 1.76
N GLU A 45 5.29 9.35 0.49
CA GLU A 45 5.06 10.41 -0.49
C GLU A 45 3.56 10.55 -0.82
N ALA A 46 2.87 9.43 -1.06
CA ALA A 46 1.43 9.43 -1.32
C ALA A 46 0.61 9.96 -0.12
N ILE A 47 0.98 9.61 1.12
CA ILE A 47 0.35 10.15 2.35
C ILE A 47 0.59 11.66 2.46
N ALA A 48 1.80 12.13 2.13
CA ALA A 48 2.11 13.56 2.15
C ALA A 48 1.31 14.33 1.10
N GLU A 49 1.22 13.79 -0.13
CA GLU A 49 0.41 14.35 -1.21
C GLU A 49 -1.08 14.39 -0.82
N ALA A 50 -1.61 13.30 -0.25
CA ALA A 50 -2.98 13.26 0.22
C ALA A 50 -3.24 14.33 1.30
N ARG A 51 -2.34 14.49 2.27
CA ARG A 51 -2.46 15.54 3.30
C ARG A 51 -2.42 16.95 2.72
N GLU A 52 -1.52 17.22 1.78
CA GLU A 52 -1.46 18.51 1.09
C GLU A 52 -2.76 18.80 0.34
N GLY A 53 -3.28 17.80 -0.38
CA GLY A 53 -4.58 17.88 -1.05
C GLY A 53 -5.75 18.14 -0.09
N GLN A 54 -5.74 17.51 1.09
CA GLN A 54 -6.74 17.80 2.14
C GLN A 54 -6.66 19.25 2.63
N GLU A 55 -5.46 19.78 2.85
CA GLU A 55 -5.27 21.16 3.32
C GLU A 55 -5.70 22.18 2.26
N GLU A 56 -5.37 21.94 0.98
CA GLU A 56 -5.82 22.77 -0.13
C GLU A 56 -7.36 22.79 -0.22
N MET A 57 -7.99 21.62 -0.25
CA MET A 57 -9.44 21.51 -0.35
C MET A 57 -10.12 22.14 0.88
N ARG A 58 -9.56 21.96 2.08
CA ARG A 58 -10.07 22.59 3.31
C ARG A 58 -10.06 24.12 3.16
N ARG A 59 -8.95 24.69 2.68
CA ARG A 59 -8.82 26.12 2.46
C ARG A 59 -9.87 26.63 1.47
N ASP A 60 -10.10 25.92 0.38
CA ASP A 60 -11.08 26.32 -0.65
C ASP A 60 -12.51 26.33 -0.13
N TYR A 61 -12.91 25.28 0.61
CA TYR A 61 -14.23 25.22 1.24
C TYR A 61 -14.42 26.29 2.29
N LEU A 62 -13.43 26.52 3.16
CA LEU A 62 -13.48 27.59 4.16
C LEU A 62 -13.59 28.98 3.51
N ASN A 63 -12.84 29.23 2.42
CA ASN A 63 -12.94 30.47 1.65
C ASN A 63 -14.31 30.65 0.99
N ALA A 64 -14.96 29.55 0.58
CA ALA A 64 -16.34 29.55 0.08
C ALA A 64 -17.40 29.63 1.20
N GLY A 65 -16.99 29.78 2.46
CA GLY A 65 -17.88 29.94 3.62
C GLY A 65 -18.47 28.64 4.15
N TRP A 66 -17.95 27.48 3.73
CA TRP A 66 -18.39 26.19 4.24
C TRP A 66 -17.83 25.93 5.64
N LYS A 67 -18.55 25.11 6.39
CA LYS A 67 -18.19 24.73 7.75
C LYS A 67 -17.46 23.39 7.77
N ASP A 68 -16.27 23.38 8.35
CA ASP A 68 -15.48 22.18 8.58
C ASP A 68 -16.03 21.39 9.79
N ILE A 69 -16.46 20.15 9.54
CA ILE A 69 -16.99 19.22 10.54
C ILE A 69 -16.04 18.03 10.80
N SER A 70 -14.79 18.07 10.34
CA SER A 70 -13.84 16.95 10.48
C SER A 70 -13.65 16.53 11.94
N SER A 71 -13.62 17.50 12.87
CA SER A 71 -13.54 17.23 14.32
C SER A 71 -14.76 16.49 14.86
N ARG A 72 -15.96 16.77 14.32
CA ARG A 72 -17.19 16.03 14.66
C ARG A 72 -17.10 14.60 14.16
N LEU A 73 -16.65 14.39 12.92
CA LEU A 73 -16.49 13.06 12.33
C LEU A 73 -15.46 12.22 13.11
N GLN A 74 -14.35 12.82 13.54
CA GLN A 74 -13.38 12.16 14.43
C GLN A 74 -13.99 11.79 15.78
N ALA A 75 -14.75 12.69 16.39
CA ALA A 75 -15.41 12.42 17.67
C ALA A 75 -16.48 11.31 17.54
N GLU A 76 -17.25 11.32 16.45
CA GLU A 76 -18.24 10.27 16.14
C GLU A 76 -17.57 8.92 15.94
N ALA A 77 -16.42 8.88 15.24
CA ALA A 77 -15.61 7.68 15.12
C ALA A 77 -15.19 7.18 16.52
N HIS A 78 -14.61 8.01 17.38
CA HIS A 78 -14.21 7.54 18.72
C HIS A 78 -15.35 7.20 19.69
N ALA A 79 -16.60 7.53 19.36
CA ALA A 79 -17.76 7.30 20.20
C ALA A 79 -18.54 6.02 19.86
N ALA A 80 -18.09 5.23 18.88
CA ALA A 80 -18.81 4.01 18.50
C ALA A 80 -18.87 3.01 19.68
N GLU A 81 -20.07 2.47 19.92
CA GLU A 81 -20.27 1.45 20.93
C GLU A 81 -19.90 0.08 20.36
N ILE A 82 -18.72 -0.41 20.76
CA ILE A 82 -18.24 -1.75 20.41
C ILE A 82 -18.61 -2.71 21.53
N ASP A 83 -19.09 -3.90 21.17
CA ASP A 83 -19.29 -4.97 22.14
C ASP A 83 -17.97 -5.31 22.87
N PRO A 84 -17.95 -5.35 24.21
CA PRO A 84 -16.71 -5.60 24.95
C PRO A 84 -16.02 -6.93 24.60
N ASP A 85 -16.78 -7.98 24.28
CA ASP A 85 -16.21 -9.28 23.93
C ASP A 85 -15.58 -9.23 22.53
N THR A 86 -16.23 -8.54 21.58
CA THR A 86 -15.64 -8.23 20.26
C THR A 86 -14.35 -7.42 20.38
N TRP A 87 -14.34 -6.40 21.26
CA TRP A 87 -13.17 -5.57 21.51
C TRP A 87 -11.99 -6.38 22.06
N GLU A 88 -12.25 -7.23 23.08
CA GLU A 88 -11.23 -8.10 23.66
C GLU A 88 -10.66 -9.07 22.62
N LEU A 89 -11.53 -9.72 21.85
CA LEU A 89 -11.13 -10.70 20.83
C LEU A 89 -10.28 -10.06 19.72
N ALA A 90 -10.66 -8.89 19.22
CA ALA A 90 -9.93 -8.21 18.15
C ALA A 90 -8.50 -7.78 18.53
N HIS A 91 -8.28 -7.50 19.82
CA HIS A 91 -6.99 -7.07 20.36
C HIS A 91 -6.09 -8.22 20.83
N ARG A 92 -6.49 -9.48 20.61
CA ARG A 92 -5.60 -10.62 20.85
C ARG A 92 -4.47 -10.65 19.83
N ASP A 93 -3.34 -11.23 20.26
CA ASP A 93 -2.15 -11.42 19.42
C ASP A 93 -2.47 -12.45 18.32
N LEU A 94 -2.56 -11.96 17.08
CA LEU A 94 -2.88 -12.76 15.91
C LEU A 94 -1.78 -13.79 15.59
N GLU A 95 -0.51 -13.46 15.85
CA GLU A 95 0.64 -14.31 15.54
C GLU A 95 0.78 -15.45 16.55
N ALA A 96 0.41 -15.19 17.81
CA ALA A 96 0.44 -16.19 18.88
C ALA A 96 -0.81 -17.10 18.90
N ALA A 97 -1.89 -16.72 18.19
CA ALA A 97 -3.16 -17.44 18.20
C ALA A 97 -3.11 -18.79 17.45
N ALA A 98 -3.93 -19.74 17.89
CA ALA A 98 -4.17 -20.97 17.14
C ALA A 98 -4.87 -20.64 15.79
N GLU A 99 -4.68 -21.49 14.77
CA GLU A 99 -5.20 -21.22 13.43
C GLU A 99 -6.72 -21.02 13.41
N GLU A 100 -7.44 -21.81 14.22
CA GLU A 100 -8.89 -21.70 14.38
C GLU A 100 -9.34 -20.42 15.12
N GLU A 101 -8.45 -19.80 15.90
CA GLU A 101 -8.73 -18.55 16.64
C GLU A 101 -8.40 -17.32 15.80
N LYS A 102 -7.44 -17.40 14.87
CA LYS A 102 -7.09 -16.29 13.97
C LYS A 102 -8.27 -15.80 13.15
N GLU A 103 -9.08 -16.72 12.62
CA GLU A 103 -10.29 -16.35 11.88
C GLU A 103 -11.27 -15.54 12.75
N ALA A 104 -11.42 -15.91 14.02
CA ALA A 104 -12.27 -15.20 14.97
C ALA A 104 -11.71 -13.82 15.32
N ILE A 105 -10.39 -13.70 15.52
CA ILE A 105 -9.71 -12.41 15.75
C ILE A 105 -9.90 -11.49 14.55
N LEU A 106 -9.66 -11.97 13.33
CA LEU A 106 -9.82 -11.19 12.09
C LEU A 106 -11.29 -10.79 11.86
N ALA A 107 -12.24 -11.67 12.16
CA ALA A 107 -13.66 -11.34 12.09
C ALA A 107 -14.02 -10.22 13.07
N ALA A 108 -13.52 -10.26 14.30
CA ALA A 108 -13.73 -9.21 15.29
C ALA A 108 -13.07 -7.89 14.89
N ARG A 109 -11.83 -7.92 14.36
CA ARG A 109 -11.17 -6.73 13.78
C ARG A 109 -12.01 -6.12 12.68
N ASN A 110 -12.53 -6.92 11.75
CA ASN A 110 -13.38 -6.44 10.66
C ASN A 110 -14.70 -5.82 11.17
N GLU A 111 -15.35 -6.44 12.15
CA GLU A 111 -16.56 -5.89 12.77
C GLU A 111 -16.30 -4.49 13.34
N ILE A 112 -15.19 -4.33 14.06
CA ILE A 112 -14.74 -3.04 14.59
C ILE A 112 -14.42 -2.07 13.44
N ILE A 113 -13.62 -2.47 12.45
CA ILE A 113 -13.22 -1.59 11.35
C ILE A 113 -14.43 -1.06 10.57
N TYR A 114 -15.45 -1.89 10.33
CA TYR A 114 -16.66 -1.50 9.61
C TYR A 114 -17.68 -0.74 10.47
N SER A 115 -17.46 -0.60 11.78
CA SER A 115 -18.29 0.24 12.65
C SER A 115 -17.99 1.75 12.52
N TYR A 116 -16.86 2.12 11.90
CA TYR A 116 -16.43 3.49 11.72
C TYR A 116 -16.45 3.92 10.24
N SER A 117 -16.51 5.22 10.00
CA SER A 117 -16.15 5.80 8.70
C SER A 117 -14.69 6.26 8.74
N TRP A 118 -13.88 5.80 7.80
CA TRP A 118 -12.44 6.07 7.73
C TRP A 118 -11.93 6.09 6.28
N SER A 119 -10.72 6.60 6.08
CA SER A 119 -10.02 6.58 4.78
C SER A 119 -8.71 5.80 4.86
N ILE A 120 -8.30 5.23 3.74
CA ILE A 120 -6.91 4.78 3.57
C ILE A 120 -6.00 6.02 3.64
N ASP A 121 -4.82 5.90 4.24
CA ASP A 121 -3.92 7.02 4.53
C ASP A 121 -3.43 7.75 3.27
N GLU A 122 -3.25 7.02 2.17
CA GLU A 122 -2.82 7.54 0.87
C GLU A 122 -3.94 8.24 0.08
N VAL A 123 -5.19 8.24 0.57
CA VAL A 123 -6.36 8.73 -0.17
C VAL A 123 -7.14 9.78 0.63
N THR A 124 -7.45 10.90 -0.03
CA THR A 124 -8.35 11.90 0.54
C THR A 124 -9.81 11.46 0.43
N SER A 125 -10.44 11.16 1.56
CA SER A 125 -11.89 10.93 1.65
C SER A 125 -12.57 11.97 2.54
N TYR A 126 -13.76 12.42 2.14
CA TYR A 126 -14.49 13.45 2.84
C TYR A 126 -16.01 13.26 2.67
N VAL A 127 -16.75 13.83 3.61
CA VAL A 127 -18.21 13.95 3.57
C VAL A 127 -18.57 15.37 3.17
N LEU A 128 -19.60 15.51 2.32
CA LEU A 128 -20.13 16.79 1.86
C LEU A 128 -21.64 16.83 2.12
N ASP A 129 -22.10 17.85 2.83
CA ASP A 129 -23.53 18.15 3.02
C ASP A 129 -23.81 19.55 2.43
N PRO A 130 -24.30 19.62 1.18
CA PRO A 130 -24.54 20.89 0.51
C PRO A 130 -25.74 21.66 1.07
N GLU A 131 -26.70 20.99 1.71
CA GLU A 131 -27.87 21.66 2.30
C GLU A 131 -27.48 22.45 3.55
N LYS A 132 -26.57 21.89 4.35
CA LYS A 132 -26.04 22.54 5.56
C LYS A 132 -24.77 23.34 5.31
N GLN A 133 -24.23 23.29 4.09
CA GLN A 133 -22.95 23.88 3.72
C GLN A 133 -21.80 23.39 4.63
N GLU A 134 -21.79 22.08 4.92
CA GLU A 134 -20.80 21.41 5.76
C GLU A 134 -19.91 20.47 4.91
N PHE A 135 -18.64 20.38 5.26
CA PHE A 135 -17.70 19.41 4.70
C PHE A 135 -16.80 18.88 5.82
N GLY A 136 -16.30 17.65 5.72
CA GLY A 136 -15.32 17.16 6.68
C GLY A 136 -14.60 15.92 6.23
N PHE A 137 -13.35 15.79 6.67
CA PHE A 137 -12.52 14.62 6.45
C PHE A 137 -12.85 13.57 7.50
N VAL A 138 -12.97 12.32 7.07
CA VAL A 138 -12.99 11.17 7.97
C VAL A 138 -11.57 10.91 8.48
N PRO A 139 -11.40 10.32 9.68
CA PRO A 139 -10.08 9.91 10.15
C PRO A 139 -9.45 8.88 9.20
N SER A 140 -8.11 8.84 9.18
CA SER A 140 -7.42 7.79 8.42
C SER A 140 -7.43 6.45 9.18
N PHE A 141 -7.14 5.36 8.47
CA PHE A 141 -7.07 4.02 9.05
C PHE A 141 -6.05 3.98 10.19
N SER A 142 -4.85 4.50 9.96
CA SER A 142 -3.79 4.54 10.99
C SER A 142 -4.09 5.46 12.19
N GLU A 143 -5.06 6.38 12.07
CA GLU A 143 -5.51 7.20 13.20
C GLU A 143 -6.48 6.45 14.13
N LEU A 144 -7.22 5.47 13.60
CA LEU A 144 -8.24 4.73 14.36
C LEU A 144 -7.75 3.38 14.88
N PHE A 145 -6.87 2.70 14.16
CA PHE A 145 -6.52 1.31 14.42
C PHE A 145 -5.04 1.15 14.79
N PRO A 146 -4.70 0.10 15.57
CA PRO A 146 -3.31 -0.26 15.82
C PRO A 146 -2.50 -0.51 14.54
N GLU A 147 -1.20 -0.27 14.59
CA GLU A 147 -0.29 -0.43 13.44
C GLU A 147 -0.20 -1.89 12.95
N ASP A 148 -0.48 -2.88 13.80
CA ASP A 148 -0.51 -4.30 13.46
C ASP A 148 -1.84 -4.77 12.84
N TRP A 149 -2.77 -3.85 12.60
CA TRP A 149 -4.03 -4.15 11.92
C TRP A 149 -3.90 -3.85 10.44
N ASP A 150 -4.32 -4.80 9.61
CA ASP A 150 -4.34 -4.62 8.17
C ASP A 150 -5.67 -4.01 7.71
N VAL A 151 -5.59 -3.20 6.65
CA VAL A 151 -6.77 -2.72 5.93
C VAL A 151 -7.55 -3.93 5.38
N PRO A 152 -8.87 -4.06 5.65
CA PRO A 152 -9.63 -5.21 5.18
C PRO A 152 -9.64 -5.28 3.65
N CYS A 153 -8.96 -6.27 3.10
CA CYS A 153 -9.08 -6.62 1.68
C CYS A 153 -10.17 -7.69 1.52
N GLN A 154 -11.17 -7.41 0.70
CA GLN A 154 -12.10 -8.46 0.28
C GLN A 154 -11.28 -9.57 -0.43
N PRO A 155 -11.41 -10.84 -0.03
CA PRO A 155 -10.72 -11.92 -0.72
C PRO A 155 -11.25 -11.98 -2.15
N ILE A 156 -10.42 -11.57 -3.11
CA ILE A 156 -10.72 -11.75 -4.52
C ILE A 156 -10.59 -13.24 -4.85
N SER A 157 -11.55 -13.78 -5.59
CA SER A 157 -11.42 -15.16 -6.03
C SER A 157 -10.19 -15.28 -6.94
N GLU A 158 -9.55 -16.45 -6.96
CA GLU A 158 -8.41 -16.72 -7.86
C GLU A 158 -8.74 -16.41 -9.33
N LYS A 159 -10.00 -16.61 -9.71
CA LYS A 159 -10.52 -16.26 -11.03
C LYS A 159 -10.52 -14.75 -11.26
N ASP A 160 -10.97 -13.97 -10.28
CA ASP A 160 -11.07 -12.52 -10.38
C ASP A 160 -9.68 -11.87 -10.31
N ARG A 161 -8.77 -12.42 -9.50
CA ARG A 161 -7.35 -12.04 -9.48
C ARG A 161 -6.72 -12.19 -10.86
N LYS A 162 -6.90 -13.36 -11.47
CA LYS A 162 -6.34 -13.64 -12.80
C LYS A 162 -6.94 -12.75 -13.88
N ALA A 163 -8.24 -12.47 -13.81
CA ALA A 163 -8.91 -11.56 -14.73
C ALA A 163 -8.38 -10.11 -14.57
N LEU A 164 -8.15 -9.66 -13.34
CA LEU A 164 -7.57 -8.35 -13.04
C LEU A 164 -6.13 -8.26 -13.56
N GLU A 165 -5.31 -9.28 -13.34
CA GLU A 165 -3.93 -9.36 -13.86
C GLU A 165 -3.89 -9.30 -15.39
N GLU A 166 -4.77 -10.03 -16.08
CA GLU A 166 -4.89 -9.98 -17.55
C GLU A 166 -5.32 -8.59 -18.04
N GLN A 167 -6.26 -7.94 -17.33
CA GLN A 167 -6.72 -6.60 -17.67
C GLN A 167 -5.64 -5.54 -17.45
N MET A 168 -4.91 -5.61 -16.34
CA MET A 168 -3.79 -4.71 -16.04
C MET A 168 -2.66 -4.90 -17.05
N ALA A 169 -2.33 -6.14 -17.42
CA ALA A 169 -1.33 -6.43 -18.44
C ALA A 169 -1.72 -5.86 -19.80
N ALA A 170 -2.99 -6.02 -20.21
CA ALA A 170 -3.49 -5.43 -21.45
C ALA A 170 -3.45 -3.88 -21.42
N SER A 171 -3.78 -3.27 -20.28
CA SER A 171 -3.71 -1.82 -20.10
C SER A 171 -2.27 -1.29 -20.15
N MET A 172 -1.30 -1.99 -19.56
CA MET A 172 0.12 -1.63 -19.66
C MET A 172 0.64 -1.73 -21.10
N VAL A 173 0.22 -2.75 -21.86
CA VAL A 173 0.58 -2.87 -23.28
C VAL A 173 -0.01 -1.70 -24.07
N ALA A 174 -1.29 -1.37 -23.87
CA ALA A 174 -1.95 -0.26 -24.56
C ALA A 174 -1.28 1.08 -24.28
N MET A 175 -0.98 1.39 -23.01
CA MET A 175 -0.25 2.61 -22.65
C MET A 175 1.15 2.66 -23.28
N SER A 176 1.83 1.51 -23.40
CA SER A 176 3.15 1.45 -24.03
C SER A 176 3.08 1.68 -25.55
N GLU A 177 2.03 1.20 -26.22
CA GLU A 177 1.82 1.41 -27.66
C GLU A 177 1.48 2.87 -27.96
N GLU A 178 0.64 3.50 -27.14
CA GLU A 178 0.33 4.93 -27.23
C GLU A 178 1.58 5.79 -27.03
N PHE A 179 2.41 5.45 -26.04
CA PHE A 179 3.67 6.15 -25.80
C PHE A 179 4.65 6.02 -26.97
N VAL A 180 4.75 4.83 -27.59
CA VAL A 180 5.58 4.62 -28.78
C VAL A 180 5.06 5.38 -30.00
N ALA A 181 3.73 5.44 -30.19
CA ALA A 181 3.11 6.22 -31.26
C ALA A 181 3.41 7.73 -31.09
N GLN A 182 3.28 8.24 -29.86
CA GLN A 182 3.56 9.64 -29.55
C GLN A 182 5.04 10.01 -29.78
N ILE A 183 5.97 9.10 -29.49
CA ILE A 183 7.39 9.28 -29.80
C ILE A 183 7.64 9.32 -31.32
N ASN A 184 7.03 8.42 -32.10
CA ASN A 184 7.22 8.40 -33.55
C ASN A 184 6.69 9.65 -34.25
N ASP A 185 5.61 10.25 -33.74
CA ASP A 185 5.10 11.53 -34.23
C ASP A 185 6.06 12.69 -33.93
N ILE A 186 6.77 12.66 -32.79
CA ILE A 186 7.79 13.67 -32.43
C ILE A 186 9.03 13.59 -33.33
N PHE A 187 9.42 12.39 -33.77
CA PHE A 187 10.61 12.17 -34.62
C PHE A 187 10.32 12.19 -36.13
N SER A 188 9.08 12.45 -36.54
CA SER A 188 8.67 12.52 -37.97
C SER A 188 8.78 13.93 -38.59
N PHE A 189 9.52 14.86 -37.98
CA PHE A 189 9.85 16.20 -38.51
C PHE A 189 11.27 16.29 -39.08
#